data_AF-A0A964WTS1-F1
#
_entry.id   AF-A0A964WTS1-F1
#
_cell.length_a   1.000
_cell.length_b   1.000
_cell.length_c   1.000
_cell.angle_alpha   90.00
_cell.angle_beta   90.00
_cell.angle_gamma   90.00
#
_symmetry.space_group_name_H-M   'P 1'
#
loop_
_entity.id
_entity.type
_entity.pdbx_description
1 polymer ?
#
loop_
_entity_poly.entity_id
_entity_poly.type
_entity_poly.pdbx_seq_one_letter_code
_entity_poly.pdbx_strand_id
1 'polypeptide(L)'
;MPEPGCHDMVRHVYLQPLRDAKRALASGNPTRIMALLNHFLGDTNAEDLARELARQAKHDVLTKVDEAVGKGLTALTASVRPQAAALGFAPQEALVDIARDLRFKLADHGVHPEDLRYSGHGYANLLFMATTAVELEKVRNADLTLFLVEEPEAHLHPQLQAAVLSFLKDQASQSRAIKTEDGPAGEIQVVVASHSPNLSAWVSSKQLVVFKSVDPAPPAKSYGPEESASPAEADAAAIQGGIAEGTGDAGDAIDGLAATATAAVMRRSTRCIPLSQIDLDDLQRRKIDRYLDVTKAALLFGGRVLLVEGIAEALLLPVIAEHFTLKGQPEKLRLFRSAVFVPIEGVDFLPYARAESDQVASYPAALK
;
A
#
# COMPACT_ATOMS: atom_id res chain seq x y z
N MET A 1 -21.76 -15.49 21.82
CA MET A 1 -21.05 -15.96 20.61
C MET A 1 -21.41 -15.01 19.48
N PRO A 2 -20.47 -14.63 18.58
CA PRO A 2 -20.81 -13.81 17.41
C PRO A 2 -21.87 -14.53 16.56
N GLU A 3 -22.75 -13.76 15.94
CA GLU A 3 -23.80 -14.32 15.07
C GLU A 3 -23.19 -15.04 13.86
N PRO A 4 -23.77 -16.16 13.40
CA PRO A 4 -23.29 -16.83 12.19
C PRO A 4 -23.34 -15.88 10.98
N GLY A 5 -22.22 -15.72 10.27
CA GLY A 5 -22.13 -14.87 9.07
C GLY A 5 -21.54 -13.47 9.28
N CYS A 6 -21.18 -13.06 10.51
CA CYS A 6 -20.56 -11.75 10.76
C CYS A 6 -19.27 -11.51 9.95
N HIS A 7 -18.52 -12.56 9.60
CA HIS A 7 -17.32 -12.44 8.77
C HIS A 7 -17.62 -12.04 7.32
N ASP A 8 -18.79 -12.41 6.79
CA ASP A 8 -19.20 -12.08 5.42
C ASP A 8 -19.66 -10.61 5.29
N MET A 9 -19.92 -9.95 6.43
CA MET A 9 -20.26 -8.54 6.54
C MET A 9 -19.03 -7.62 6.54
N VAL A 10 -17.82 -8.19 6.57
CA VAL A 10 -16.57 -7.44 6.41
C VAL A 10 -15.89 -7.86 5.12
N ARG A 11 -15.64 -6.91 4.24
CA ARG A 11 -14.93 -7.13 2.98
C ARG A 11 -13.65 -6.34 2.94
N HIS A 12 -12.75 -6.74 2.06
CA HIS A 12 -11.58 -5.94 1.76
C HIS A 12 -11.34 -5.87 0.26
N VAL A 13 -10.81 -4.73 -0.16
CA VAL A 13 -10.24 -4.53 -1.49
C VAL A 13 -8.82 -4.08 -1.27
N TYR A 14 -7.88 -4.81 -1.87
CA TYR A 14 -6.46 -4.55 -1.73
C TYR A 14 -5.87 -4.03 -3.03
N LEU A 15 -5.28 -2.85 -2.92
CA LEU A 15 -4.56 -2.17 -3.97
C LEU A 15 -3.07 -2.29 -3.70
N GLN A 16 -2.44 -3.23 -4.39
CA GLN A 16 -0.98 -3.44 -4.40
C GLN A 16 -0.23 -2.19 -4.86
N PRO A 17 1.09 -2.10 -4.60
CA PRO A 17 1.92 -1.01 -5.10
C PRO A 17 1.66 -0.77 -6.58
N LEU A 18 1.33 0.48 -6.93
CA LEU A 18 0.83 0.88 -8.25
C LEU A 18 1.92 0.87 -9.34
N ARG A 19 2.84 -0.10 -9.31
CA ARG A 19 3.92 -0.28 -10.28
C ARG A 19 3.37 -0.66 -11.65
N ASP A 20 2.28 -1.43 -11.67
CA ASP A 20 1.71 -2.06 -12.87
C ASP A 20 0.28 -1.60 -13.24
N ALA A 21 -0.19 -0.42 -12.77
CA ALA A 21 -1.55 0.06 -13.09
C ALA A 21 -1.81 0.13 -14.60
N LYS A 22 -0.78 0.45 -15.40
CA LYS A 22 -0.84 0.41 -16.87
C LYS A 22 -1.24 -0.96 -17.39
N ARG A 23 -0.74 -2.06 -16.80
CA ARG A 23 -1.08 -3.43 -17.18
C ARG A 23 -2.49 -3.81 -16.76
N ALA A 24 -2.91 -3.37 -15.57
CA ALA A 24 -4.28 -3.58 -15.10
C ALA A 24 -5.32 -2.84 -15.97
N LEU A 25 -4.94 -1.67 -16.51
CA LEU A 25 -5.73 -0.86 -17.44
C LEU A 25 -5.43 -1.16 -18.92
N ALA A 26 -4.52 -2.10 -19.22
CA ALA A 26 -3.99 -2.31 -20.55
C ALA A 26 -5.01 -2.93 -21.49
N SER A 27 -4.77 -2.64 -22.77
CA SER A 27 -5.41 -3.26 -23.89
C SER A 27 -5.34 -4.79 -23.84
N GLY A 28 -6.45 -5.47 -23.59
CA GLY A 28 -6.53 -6.93 -23.61
C GLY A 28 -6.79 -7.58 -22.25
N ASN A 29 -6.71 -6.83 -21.14
CA ASN A 29 -7.25 -7.28 -19.87
C ASN A 29 -8.68 -6.72 -19.71
N PRO A 30 -9.73 -7.49 -20.01
CA PRO A 30 -11.09 -6.99 -19.95
C PRO A 30 -11.56 -6.77 -18.51
N THR A 31 -10.87 -7.31 -17.50
CA THR A 31 -11.41 -7.41 -16.13
C THR A 31 -11.85 -6.07 -15.56
N ARG A 32 -11.03 -5.02 -15.73
CA ARG A 32 -11.34 -3.71 -15.15
C ARG A 32 -12.48 -2.99 -15.88
N ILE A 33 -12.41 -2.92 -17.20
CA ILE A 33 -13.48 -2.29 -17.99
C ILE A 33 -14.78 -3.08 -17.81
N MET A 34 -14.71 -4.41 -17.81
CA MET A 34 -15.85 -5.28 -17.54
C MET A 34 -16.44 -5.04 -16.14
N ALA A 35 -15.60 -4.91 -15.10
CA ALA A 35 -16.07 -4.62 -13.75
C ALA A 35 -16.84 -3.29 -13.71
N LEU A 36 -16.34 -2.25 -14.39
CA LEU A 36 -17.04 -0.97 -14.51
C LEU A 36 -18.34 -1.09 -15.33
N LEU A 37 -18.33 -1.79 -16.46
CA LEU A 37 -19.55 -2.01 -17.26
C LEU A 37 -20.62 -2.74 -16.44
N ASN A 38 -20.25 -3.82 -15.74
CA ASN A 38 -21.13 -4.55 -14.83
C ASN A 38 -21.64 -3.68 -13.69
N HIS A 39 -20.79 -2.80 -13.17
CA HIS A 39 -21.16 -1.85 -12.13
C HIS A 39 -22.18 -0.80 -12.62
N PHE A 40 -22.15 -0.42 -13.90
CA PHE A 40 -23.05 0.58 -14.48
C PHE A 40 -24.20 0.02 -15.33
N LEU A 41 -24.30 -1.31 -15.47
CA LEU A 41 -25.36 -1.97 -16.23
C LEU A 41 -26.77 -1.64 -15.72
N GLY A 42 -26.95 -1.49 -14.40
CA GLY A 42 -28.26 -1.16 -13.82
C GLY A 42 -29.31 -2.22 -14.15
N ASP A 43 -30.44 -1.78 -14.73
CA ASP A 43 -31.51 -2.67 -15.20
C ASP A 43 -31.27 -3.23 -16.62
N THR A 44 -30.26 -2.73 -17.32
CA THR A 44 -29.92 -3.19 -18.67
C THR A 44 -29.24 -4.56 -18.61
N ASN A 45 -29.62 -5.46 -19.53
CA ASN A 45 -28.94 -6.75 -19.66
C ASN A 45 -27.62 -6.60 -20.45
N ALA A 46 -26.59 -7.34 -20.05
CA ALA A 46 -25.29 -7.37 -20.71
C ALA A 46 -25.39 -7.74 -22.20
N GLU A 47 -26.33 -8.62 -22.58
CA GLU A 47 -26.57 -8.99 -23.97
C GLU A 47 -27.14 -7.86 -24.82
N ASP A 48 -28.03 -7.05 -24.24
CA ASP A 48 -28.64 -5.93 -24.95
C ASP A 48 -27.63 -4.80 -25.14
N LEU A 49 -26.84 -4.48 -24.10
CA LEU A 49 -25.74 -3.53 -24.22
C LEU A 49 -24.70 -3.98 -25.26
N ALA A 50 -24.37 -5.27 -25.28
CA ALA A 50 -23.45 -5.81 -26.26
C ALA A 50 -23.99 -5.68 -27.69
N ARG A 51 -25.31 -5.85 -27.89
CA ARG A 51 -25.97 -5.66 -29.19
C ARG A 51 -25.92 -4.20 -29.65
N GLU A 52 -26.09 -3.25 -28.73
CA GLU A 52 -26.01 -1.82 -29.03
C GLU A 52 -24.60 -1.35 -29.39
N LEU A 53 -23.58 -1.95 -28.78
CA LEU A 53 -22.17 -1.63 -29.01
C LEU A 53 -21.53 -2.45 -30.15
N ALA A 54 -22.26 -3.44 -30.70
CA ALA A 54 -21.74 -4.37 -31.69
C ALA A 54 -21.26 -3.66 -32.96
N ARG A 55 -20.10 -4.08 -33.45
CA ARG A 55 -19.48 -3.49 -34.64
C ARG A 55 -20.19 -3.90 -35.92
N GLN A 56 -20.38 -2.95 -36.82
CA GLN A 56 -20.81 -3.23 -38.18
C GLN A 56 -19.60 -3.26 -39.12
N ALA A 57 -19.28 -4.41 -39.70
CA ALA A 57 -18.31 -4.51 -40.79
C ALA A 57 -19.02 -4.39 -42.13
N LYS A 58 -18.70 -3.35 -42.89
CA LYS A 58 -18.88 -3.33 -44.34
C LYS A 58 -17.61 -2.78 -44.98
N HIS A 59 -16.77 -3.68 -45.50
CA HIS A 59 -15.59 -3.29 -46.27
C HIS A 59 -15.26 -4.33 -47.34
N ASP A 60 -14.99 -3.87 -48.57
CA ASP A 60 -14.79 -4.72 -49.75
C ASP A 60 -13.62 -5.70 -49.61
N VAL A 61 -12.59 -5.33 -48.84
CA VAL A 61 -11.44 -6.22 -48.58
C VAL A 61 -11.87 -7.47 -47.82
N LEU A 62 -12.78 -7.35 -46.84
CA LEU A 62 -13.26 -8.50 -46.07
C LEU A 62 -14.02 -9.47 -46.98
N THR A 63 -14.85 -8.95 -47.88
CA THR A 63 -15.57 -9.74 -48.89
C THR A 63 -14.59 -10.49 -49.81
N LYS A 64 -13.54 -9.82 -50.29
CA LYS A 64 -12.51 -10.45 -51.14
C LYS A 64 -11.74 -11.56 -50.42
N VAL A 65 -11.41 -11.38 -49.14
CA VAL A 65 -10.74 -12.40 -48.34
C VAL A 65 -11.66 -13.60 -48.15
N ASP A 66 -12.94 -13.37 -47.84
CA ASP A 66 -13.91 -14.44 -47.61
C ASP A 66 -14.12 -15.31 -48.85
N GLU A 67 -14.25 -14.67 -50.02
CA GLU A 67 -14.33 -15.38 -51.31
C GLU A 67 -13.08 -16.22 -51.60
N ALA A 68 -11.88 -15.69 -51.30
CA ALA A 68 -10.62 -16.39 -51.54
C ALA A 68 -10.45 -17.61 -50.63
N VAL A 69 -10.74 -17.45 -49.33
CA VAL A 69 -10.71 -18.53 -48.34
C VAL A 69 -11.76 -19.60 -48.67
N GLY A 70 -12.98 -19.18 -49.02
CA GLY A 70 -14.07 -20.07 -49.40
C GLY A 70 -13.74 -20.93 -50.62
N LYS A 71 -13.14 -20.35 -51.66
CA LYS A 71 -12.66 -21.10 -52.84
C LYS A 71 -11.61 -22.13 -52.47
N GLY A 72 -10.62 -21.75 -51.66
CA GLY A 72 -9.56 -22.66 -51.20
C GLY A 72 -10.10 -23.82 -50.35
N LEU A 73 -10.96 -23.53 -49.38
CA LEU A 73 -11.55 -24.54 -48.51
C LEU A 73 -12.46 -25.51 -49.28
N THR A 74 -13.23 -24.99 -50.25
CA THR A 74 -14.06 -25.82 -51.12
C THR A 74 -13.22 -26.79 -51.94
N ALA A 75 -12.13 -26.31 -52.56
CA ALA A 75 -11.24 -27.16 -53.34
C ALA A 75 -10.62 -28.31 -52.51
N LEU A 76 -10.35 -28.07 -51.23
CA LEU A 76 -9.78 -29.06 -50.31
C LEU A 76 -10.81 -30.05 -49.75
N THR A 77 -12.06 -29.62 -49.59
CA THR A 77 -13.07 -30.38 -48.83
C THR A 77 -14.17 -31.00 -49.70
N ALA A 78 -14.30 -30.57 -50.96
CA ALA A 78 -15.38 -30.98 -51.87
C ALA A 78 -15.52 -32.50 -52.04
N SER A 79 -14.41 -33.24 -52.08
CA SER A 79 -14.41 -34.69 -52.38
C SER A 79 -14.56 -35.59 -51.14
N VAL A 80 -14.51 -35.03 -49.94
CA VAL A 80 -14.58 -35.81 -48.69
C VAL A 80 -15.75 -35.36 -47.83
N ARG A 81 -15.77 -34.09 -47.44
CA ARG A 81 -16.84 -33.51 -46.62
C ARG A 81 -16.87 -32.00 -46.81
N PRO A 82 -17.77 -31.46 -47.67
CA PRO A 82 -17.82 -30.03 -47.97
C PRO A 82 -17.89 -29.17 -46.72
N GLN A 83 -17.05 -28.14 -46.65
CA GLN A 83 -17.05 -27.14 -45.58
C GLN A 83 -17.28 -25.75 -46.19
N ALA A 84 -17.97 -24.90 -45.45
CA ALA A 84 -18.11 -23.47 -45.76
C ALA A 84 -17.32 -22.67 -44.73
N ALA A 85 -16.63 -21.63 -45.19
CA ALA A 85 -16.01 -20.62 -44.33
C ALA A 85 -16.76 -19.30 -44.55
N ALA A 86 -16.86 -18.52 -43.48
CA ALA A 86 -17.34 -17.15 -43.52
C ALA A 86 -16.46 -16.30 -42.60
N LEU A 87 -16.05 -15.13 -43.07
CA LEU A 87 -15.25 -14.16 -42.34
C LEU A 87 -16.11 -12.95 -42.01
N GLY A 88 -16.31 -12.71 -40.71
CA GLY A 88 -17.03 -11.55 -40.22
C GLY A 88 -16.77 -11.34 -38.73
N PHE A 89 -17.27 -10.23 -38.18
CA PHE A 89 -17.37 -10.07 -36.73
C PHE A 89 -18.45 -11.01 -36.19
N ALA A 90 -18.31 -11.44 -34.93
CA ALA A 90 -19.29 -12.32 -34.32
C ALA A 90 -20.67 -11.64 -34.30
N PRO A 91 -21.74 -12.29 -34.77
CA PRO A 91 -23.09 -11.69 -34.80
C PRO A 91 -23.66 -11.44 -33.39
N GLN A 92 -23.12 -12.13 -32.38
CA GLN A 92 -23.26 -11.79 -30.97
C GLN A 92 -21.86 -11.64 -30.37
N GLU A 93 -21.26 -10.46 -30.48
CA GLU A 93 -20.10 -10.14 -29.64
C GLU A 93 -20.55 -10.19 -28.19
N ALA A 94 -19.90 -11.00 -27.35
CA ALA A 94 -20.16 -10.96 -25.92
C ALA A 94 -19.63 -9.63 -25.37
N LEU A 95 -20.23 -9.12 -24.29
CA LEU A 95 -19.77 -7.87 -23.66
C LEU A 95 -18.28 -7.93 -23.28
N VAL A 96 -17.76 -9.14 -22.98
CA VAL A 96 -16.34 -9.37 -22.67
C VAL A 96 -15.41 -9.14 -23.86
N ASP A 97 -15.86 -9.43 -25.08
CA ASP A 97 -15.08 -9.21 -26.28
C ASP A 97 -15.03 -7.72 -26.62
N ILE A 98 -16.14 -7.01 -26.42
CA ILE A 98 -16.20 -5.54 -26.54
C ILE A 98 -15.30 -4.88 -25.47
N ALA A 99 -15.42 -5.32 -24.22
CA ALA A 99 -14.59 -4.81 -23.12
C ALA A 99 -13.09 -5.06 -23.34
N ARG A 100 -12.72 -6.18 -23.99
CA ARG A 100 -11.33 -6.49 -24.35
C ARG A 100 -10.74 -5.47 -25.32
N ASP A 101 -11.56 -4.73 -26.06
CA ASP A 101 -11.11 -3.77 -27.07
C ASP A 101 -11.24 -2.31 -26.64
N LEU A 102 -12.05 -2.00 -25.63
CA LEU A 102 -12.14 -0.67 -25.04
C LEU A 102 -10.81 -0.28 -24.39
N ARG A 103 -10.44 1.00 -24.49
CA ARG A 103 -9.18 1.55 -23.96
C ARG A 103 -9.46 2.80 -23.16
N PHE A 104 -8.80 2.93 -22.02
CA PHE A 104 -8.67 4.21 -21.37
C PHE A 104 -7.72 5.12 -22.14
N LYS A 105 -8.14 6.37 -22.31
CA LYS A 105 -7.33 7.43 -22.91
C LYS A 105 -7.24 8.60 -21.95
N LEU A 106 -6.08 9.25 -21.89
CA LEU A 106 -5.82 10.38 -21.02
C LEU A 106 -4.97 11.42 -21.75
N ALA A 107 -5.24 12.69 -21.44
CA ALA A 107 -4.40 13.83 -21.80
C ALA A 107 -4.62 14.96 -20.81
N ASP A 108 -3.74 15.95 -20.85
CA ASP A 108 -3.93 17.20 -20.12
C ASP A 108 -5.17 17.94 -20.62
N HIS A 109 -5.70 18.81 -19.75
CA HIS A 109 -6.91 19.54 -20.04
C HIS A 109 -6.73 20.43 -21.29
N GLY A 110 -7.62 20.27 -22.28
CA GLY A 110 -7.52 20.98 -23.56
C GLY A 110 -6.71 20.27 -24.64
N VAL A 111 -6.16 19.08 -24.36
CA VAL A 111 -5.47 18.23 -25.33
C VAL A 111 -6.32 16.99 -25.65
N HIS A 112 -6.21 16.47 -26.87
CA HIS A 112 -6.92 15.25 -27.26
C HIS A 112 -6.38 14.03 -26.48
N PRO A 113 -7.25 13.23 -25.83
CA PRO A 113 -6.83 12.05 -25.09
C PRO A 113 -6.12 11.02 -25.95
N GLU A 114 -4.92 10.64 -25.54
CA GLU A 114 -4.13 9.58 -26.17
C GLU A 114 -4.21 8.28 -25.37
N ASP A 115 -3.79 7.18 -25.99
CA ASP A 115 -3.74 5.89 -25.33
C ASP A 115 -2.82 5.95 -24.09
N LEU A 116 -3.26 5.33 -23.00
CA LEU A 116 -2.53 5.28 -21.73
C LEU A 116 -1.11 4.73 -21.86
N ARG A 117 -0.84 3.94 -22.90
CA ARG A 117 0.52 3.49 -23.27
C ARG A 117 1.51 4.64 -23.43
N TYR A 118 1.05 5.81 -23.88
CA TYR A 118 1.85 7.01 -24.08
C TYR A 118 1.77 8.00 -22.90
N SER A 119 0.92 7.73 -21.90
CA SER A 119 0.80 8.55 -20.68
C SER A 119 1.85 8.21 -19.63
N GLY A 120 2.21 9.17 -18.77
CA GLY A 120 3.08 8.96 -17.62
C GLY A 120 2.48 7.94 -16.63
N HIS A 121 3.34 7.18 -15.94
CA HIS A 121 2.91 6.14 -14.99
C HIS A 121 2.00 6.69 -13.87
N GLY A 122 2.23 7.92 -13.42
CA GLY A 122 1.44 8.52 -12.34
C GLY A 122 -0.04 8.70 -12.66
N TYR A 123 -0.40 9.13 -13.88
CA TYR A 123 -1.82 9.31 -14.23
C TYR A 123 -2.55 7.99 -14.46
N ALA A 124 -1.86 6.96 -14.92
CA ALA A 124 -2.40 5.59 -14.95
C ALA A 124 -2.74 5.11 -13.54
N ASN A 125 -1.89 5.42 -12.56
CA ASN A 125 -2.10 5.07 -11.15
C ASN A 125 -3.33 5.80 -10.59
N LEU A 126 -3.47 7.09 -10.87
CA LEU A 126 -4.66 7.87 -10.50
C LEU A 126 -5.95 7.30 -11.10
N LEU A 127 -5.94 6.99 -12.39
CA LEU A 127 -7.11 6.43 -13.07
C LEU A 127 -7.48 5.06 -12.51
N PHE A 128 -6.49 4.24 -12.18
CA PHE A 128 -6.73 2.95 -11.55
C PHE A 128 -7.35 3.11 -10.16
N MET A 129 -6.82 4.01 -9.32
CA MET A 129 -7.42 4.30 -8.01
C MET A 129 -8.86 4.82 -8.13
N ALA A 130 -9.10 5.78 -9.04
CA ALA A 130 -10.42 6.37 -9.26
C ALA A 130 -11.44 5.31 -9.68
N THR A 131 -11.06 4.42 -10.61
CA THR A 131 -11.94 3.34 -11.05
C THR A 131 -12.20 2.31 -9.94
N THR A 132 -11.26 2.06 -9.02
CA THR A 132 -11.49 1.12 -7.89
C THR A 132 -12.46 1.76 -6.91
N ALA A 133 -12.27 3.04 -6.61
CA ALA A 133 -13.16 3.77 -5.71
C ALA A 133 -14.59 3.82 -6.23
N VAL A 134 -14.79 4.04 -7.54
CA VAL A 134 -16.12 3.96 -8.16
C VAL A 134 -16.75 2.59 -7.95
N GLU A 135 -16.00 1.50 -8.16
CA GLU A 135 -16.51 0.14 -7.90
C GLU A 135 -16.94 -0.04 -6.44
N LEU A 136 -16.19 0.53 -5.48
CA LEU A 136 -16.51 0.47 -4.05
C LEU A 136 -17.80 1.21 -3.70
N GLU A 137 -18.15 2.30 -4.39
CA GLU A 137 -19.33 3.12 -4.04
C GLU A 137 -20.67 2.38 -4.14
N LYS A 138 -20.82 1.41 -5.05
CA LYS A 138 -22.08 0.64 -5.20
C LYS A 138 -22.07 -0.73 -4.52
N VAL A 139 -20.91 -1.25 -4.13
CA VAL A 139 -20.80 -2.55 -3.44
C VAL A 139 -20.99 -2.32 -1.94
N ARG A 140 -22.22 -1.98 -1.53
CA ARG A 140 -22.58 -1.71 -0.14
C ARG A 140 -23.26 -2.89 0.56
N ASN A 141 -23.10 -4.08 0.03
CA ASN A 141 -23.71 -5.31 0.57
C ASN A 141 -22.92 -5.91 1.75
N ALA A 142 -22.07 -5.11 2.40
CA ALA A 142 -21.29 -5.45 3.58
C ALA A 142 -21.33 -4.24 4.54
N ASP A 143 -21.27 -4.48 5.84
CA ASP A 143 -21.26 -3.40 6.84
C ASP A 143 -19.99 -2.56 6.73
N LEU A 144 -18.86 -3.24 6.54
CA LEU A 144 -17.55 -2.61 6.46
C LEU A 144 -16.78 -3.14 5.26
N THR A 145 -16.28 -2.22 4.45
CA THR A 145 -15.32 -2.51 3.39
C THR A 145 -13.99 -1.84 3.69
N LEU A 146 -12.96 -2.65 3.91
CA LEU A 146 -11.58 -2.22 4.09
C LEU A 146 -10.93 -1.97 2.73
N PHE A 147 -10.66 -0.71 2.41
CA PHE A 147 -9.88 -0.37 1.23
C PHE A 147 -8.41 -0.19 1.60
N LEU A 148 -7.60 -1.21 1.31
CA LEU A 148 -6.18 -1.28 1.65
C LEU A 148 -5.36 -0.77 0.46
N VAL A 149 -4.56 0.27 0.65
CA VAL A 149 -3.76 0.90 -0.41
C VAL A 149 -2.29 0.91 -0.02
N GLU A 150 -1.46 0.26 -0.82
CA GLU A 150 -0.01 0.19 -0.61
C GLU A 150 0.75 1.10 -1.59
N GLU A 151 1.71 1.86 -1.06
CA GLU A 151 2.56 2.79 -1.83
C GLU A 151 1.76 3.67 -2.83
N PRO A 152 0.68 4.38 -2.42
CA PRO A 152 -0.06 5.24 -3.35
C PRO A 152 0.81 6.34 -3.96
N GLU A 153 1.92 6.71 -3.32
CA GLU A 153 2.92 7.66 -3.82
C GLU A 153 3.74 7.14 -5.02
N ALA A 154 3.69 5.84 -5.32
CA ALA A 154 4.52 5.24 -6.36
C ALA A 154 4.26 5.93 -7.72
N HIS A 155 5.32 6.48 -8.30
CA HIS A 155 5.30 7.17 -9.60
C HIS A 155 4.38 8.40 -9.66
N LEU A 156 3.97 8.94 -8.49
CA LEU A 156 3.19 10.17 -8.40
C LEU A 156 4.07 11.37 -8.06
N HIS A 157 3.79 12.47 -8.75
CA HIS A 157 4.32 13.78 -8.39
C HIS A 157 3.82 14.19 -6.99
N PRO A 158 4.64 14.84 -6.12
CA PRO A 158 4.29 15.14 -4.73
C PRO A 158 2.90 15.81 -4.54
N GLN A 159 2.55 16.75 -5.41
CA GLN A 159 1.26 17.46 -5.38
C GLN A 159 0.07 16.52 -5.59
N LEU A 160 0.22 15.47 -6.41
CA LEU A 160 -0.82 14.48 -6.66
C LEU A 160 -0.99 13.53 -5.46
N GLN A 161 0.06 13.31 -4.67
CA GLN A 161 0.01 12.45 -3.49
C GLN A 161 -1.01 12.98 -2.46
N ALA A 162 -1.01 14.30 -2.22
CA ALA A 162 -1.98 14.96 -1.35
C ALA A 162 -3.42 14.88 -1.90
N ALA A 163 -3.59 15.06 -3.21
CA ALA A 163 -4.90 14.95 -3.86
C ALA A 163 -5.49 13.54 -3.73
N VAL A 164 -4.66 12.50 -3.87
CA VAL A 164 -5.06 11.10 -3.66
C VAL A 164 -5.53 10.86 -2.23
N LEU A 165 -4.79 11.33 -1.22
CA LEU A 165 -5.24 11.20 0.17
C LEU A 165 -6.55 11.93 0.43
N SER A 166 -6.71 13.14 -0.09
CA SER A 166 -7.97 13.88 0.03
C SER A 166 -9.11 13.08 -0.58
N PHE A 167 -8.93 12.59 -1.80
CA PHE A 167 -9.92 11.75 -2.48
C PHE A 167 -10.30 10.52 -1.66
N LEU A 168 -9.33 9.74 -1.18
CA LEU A 168 -9.57 8.56 -0.36
C LEU A 168 -10.28 8.89 0.96
N LYS A 169 -9.91 10.00 1.59
CA LYS A 169 -10.56 10.49 2.82
C LYS A 169 -12.00 10.91 2.58
N ASP A 170 -12.27 11.59 1.46
CA ASP A 170 -13.60 12.03 1.08
C ASP A 170 -14.49 10.82 0.80
N GLN A 171 -13.98 9.82 0.07
CA GLN A 171 -14.67 8.55 -0.18
C GLN A 171 -15.06 7.84 1.12
N ALA A 172 -14.11 7.69 2.05
CA ALA A 172 -14.39 7.10 3.36
C ALA A 172 -15.44 7.91 4.14
N SER A 173 -15.41 9.24 4.05
CA SER A 173 -16.34 10.11 4.77
C SER A 173 -17.75 10.08 4.18
N GLN A 174 -17.86 10.06 2.85
CA GLN A 174 -19.12 9.96 2.12
C GLN A 174 -19.81 8.62 2.38
N SER A 175 -19.06 7.53 2.48
CA SER A 175 -19.63 6.21 2.79
C SER A 175 -20.38 6.20 4.14
N ARG A 176 -19.80 6.81 5.18
CA ARG A 176 -20.40 6.91 6.52
C ARG A 176 -21.59 7.88 6.60
N ALA A 177 -21.70 8.81 5.66
CA ALA A 177 -22.79 9.79 5.66
C ALA A 177 -24.12 9.19 5.20
N ILE A 178 -24.07 8.08 4.44
CA ILE A 178 -25.26 7.45 3.87
C ILE A 178 -25.69 6.34 4.81
N LYS A 179 -26.84 6.53 5.46
CA LYS A 179 -27.41 5.53 6.37
C LYS A 179 -28.51 4.75 5.68
N THR A 180 -28.41 3.44 5.73
CA THR A 180 -29.43 2.48 5.32
C THR A 180 -30.26 2.10 6.54
N GLU A 181 -31.58 2.25 6.49
CA GLU A 181 -32.46 1.89 7.63
C GLU A 181 -32.65 0.36 7.74
N ASP A 182 -32.67 -0.36 6.62
CA ASP A 182 -32.90 -1.82 6.55
C ASP A 182 -31.85 -2.54 5.67
N GLY A 183 -30.57 -2.31 5.95
CA GLY A 183 -29.50 -2.98 5.21
C GLY A 183 -28.11 -2.77 5.82
N PRO A 184 -27.08 -3.42 5.26
CA PRO A 184 -25.71 -3.25 5.70
C PRO A 184 -25.29 -1.78 5.70
N ALA A 185 -24.44 -1.39 6.66
CA ALA A 185 -24.02 -0.01 6.85
C ALA A 185 -23.26 0.57 5.65
N GLY A 186 -22.58 -0.28 4.87
CA GLY A 186 -21.89 0.12 3.65
C GLY A 186 -20.70 1.06 3.89
N GLU A 187 -20.10 1.02 5.08
CA GLU A 187 -19.01 1.91 5.45
C GLU A 187 -17.71 1.50 4.76
N ILE A 188 -16.93 2.51 4.34
CA ILE A 188 -15.60 2.32 3.77
C ILE A 188 -14.56 2.84 4.77
N GLN A 189 -13.65 1.96 5.15
CA GLN A 189 -12.45 2.32 5.90
C GLN A 189 -11.24 2.19 4.99
N VAL A 190 -10.52 3.30 4.80
CA VAL A 190 -9.29 3.30 4.01
C VAL A 190 -8.09 3.12 4.95
N VAL A 191 -7.21 2.19 4.60
CA VAL A 191 -5.92 1.99 5.26
C VAL A 191 -4.83 2.17 4.22
N VAL A 192 -3.93 3.12 4.46
CA VAL A 192 -2.82 3.42 3.54
C VAL A 192 -1.50 3.00 4.18
N ALA A 193 -0.72 2.18 3.49
CA ALA A 193 0.67 1.90 3.79
C ALA A 193 1.57 2.78 2.91
N SER A 194 2.44 3.58 3.52
CA SER A 194 3.28 4.55 2.80
C SER A 194 4.65 4.71 3.46
N HIS A 195 5.65 5.00 2.63
CA HIS A 195 6.98 5.44 3.02
C HIS A 195 7.22 6.93 2.72
N SER A 196 6.18 7.65 2.26
CA SER A 196 6.28 9.03 1.81
C SER A 196 6.15 10.00 2.98
N PRO A 197 7.20 10.82 3.26
CA PRO A 197 7.09 11.89 4.24
C PRO A 197 6.07 12.96 3.82
N ASN A 198 5.83 13.13 2.52
CA ASN A 198 4.76 14.00 2.03
C ASN A 198 3.41 13.51 2.56
N LEU A 199 3.08 12.23 2.36
CA LEU A 199 1.78 11.69 2.76
C LEU A 199 1.57 11.78 4.27
N SER A 200 2.57 11.44 5.08
CA SER A 200 2.46 11.55 6.53
C SER A 200 2.28 12.99 7.02
N ALA A 201 2.84 13.98 6.31
CA ALA A 201 2.67 15.40 6.65
C ALA A 201 1.25 15.93 6.35
N TRP A 202 0.53 15.29 5.42
CA TRP A 202 -0.83 15.70 5.01
C TRP A 202 -1.95 15.12 5.89
N VAL A 203 -1.61 14.24 6.84
CA VAL A 203 -2.59 13.51 7.65
C VAL A 203 -2.45 13.95 9.11
N SER A 204 -3.59 14.10 9.81
CA SER A 204 -3.53 14.37 11.25
C SER A 204 -2.82 13.22 11.94
N SER A 205 -1.94 13.55 12.88
CA SER A 205 -1.18 12.54 13.57
C SER A 205 -2.09 11.57 14.35
N LYS A 206 -3.36 11.90 14.64
CA LYS A 206 -4.33 10.92 15.22
C LYS A 206 -4.61 9.72 14.30
N GLN A 207 -4.38 9.87 13.00
CA GLN A 207 -4.61 8.85 11.98
C GLN A 207 -3.30 8.20 11.52
N LEU A 208 -2.16 8.53 12.14
CA LEU A 208 -0.86 7.98 11.81
C LEU A 208 -0.50 6.83 12.74
N VAL A 209 -0.02 5.74 12.14
CA VAL A 209 0.53 4.57 12.82
C VAL A 209 1.92 4.32 12.25
N VAL A 210 2.92 4.27 13.12
CA VAL A 210 4.32 4.13 12.73
C VAL A 210 4.81 2.73 13.09
N PHE A 211 5.43 2.05 12.13
CA PHE A 211 6.11 0.78 12.37
C PHE A 211 7.61 1.05 12.51
N LYS A 212 8.18 0.83 13.71
CA LYS A 212 9.61 0.98 13.96
C LYS A 212 10.24 -0.34 14.41
N SER A 213 11.43 -0.58 13.91
CA SER A 213 12.28 -1.67 14.36
C SER A 213 13.02 -1.20 15.62
N VAL A 214 12.77 -1.86 16.75
CA VAL A 214 13.42 -1.57 18.02
C VAL A 214 14.30 -2.73 18.43
N ASP A 215 15.40 -2.44 19.12
CA ASP A 215 16.11 -3.46 19.85
C ASP A 215 15.25 -3.83 21.08
N PRO A 216 14.95 -5.11 21.33
CA PRO A 216 14.16 -5.51 22.48
C PRO A 216 14.84 -5.03 23.76
N ALA A 217 14.06 -4.41 24.66
CA ALA A 217 14.56 -4.02 25.97
C ALA A 217 15.17 -5.25 26.65
N PRO A 218 16.39 -5.16 27.23
CA PRO A 218 16.86 -6.25 28.09
C PRO A 218 15.81 -6.44 29.19
N PRO A 219 15.42 -7.69 29.51
CA PRO A 219 14.42 -7.94 30.55
C PRO A 219 14.83 -7.20 31.81
N ALA A 220 13.91 -6.40 32.36
CA ALA A 220 14.15 -5.67 33.58
C ALA A 220 14.64 -6.66 34.64
N LYS A 221 15.84 -6.45 35.18
CA LYS A 221 16.34 -7.26 36.30
C LYS A 221 15.42 -7.00 37.50
N SER A 222 14.46 -7.87 37.73
CA SER A 222 13.69 -7.91 38.97
C SER A 222 14.64 -8.35 40.08
N TYR A 223 15.16 -7.38 40.83
CA TYR A 223 15.65 -7.65 42.18
C TYR A 223 14.43 -7.63 43.11
N GLY A 224 13.92 -8.82 43.43
CA GLY A 224 12.85 -9.04 44.40
C GLY A 224 12.71 -10.54 44.65
N PRO A 225 12.51 -10.98 45.92
CA PRO A 225 12.71 -12.36 46.33
C PRO A 225 11.60 -13.26 45.76
N GLU A 226 11.99 -14.50 45.51
CA GLU A 226 11.21 -15.62 45.00
C GLU A 226 9.75 -15.63 45.50
N GLU A 227 8.80 -15.50 44.57
CA GLU A 227 7.47 -16.08 44.74
C GLU A 227 6.97 -16.65 43.41
N SER A 228 6.60 -17.92 43.46
CA SER A 228 6.16 -18.78 42.38
C SER A 228 4.78 -18.39 41.83
N ALA A 229 4.65 -18.22 40.51
CA ALA A 229 3.38 -18.41 39.81
C ALA A 229 3.57 -18.82 38.33
N SER A 230 2.94 -19.96 38.03
CA SER A 230 2.65 -20.68 36.76
C SER A 230 2.88 -20.01 35.39
N PRO A 231 3.37 -20.76 34.38
CA PRO A 231 3.47 -20.31 33.00
C PRO A 231 2.12 -20.46 32.28
N ALA A 232 1.53 -19.34 31.85
CA ALA A 232 0.50 -19.34 30.82
C ALA A 232 0.72 -18.09 29.96
N GLU A 233 1.38 -18.29 28.81
CA GLU A 233 1.08 -17.66 27.52
C GLU A 233 2.14 -18.14 26.52
N ALA A 234 1.70 -19.05 25.66
CA ALA A 234 2.43 -19.52 24.52
C ALA A 234 2.45 -18.43 23.43
N ASP A 235 3.62 -18.16 22.85
CA ASP A 235 3.81 -18.34 21.40
C ASP A 235 5.28 -18.13 21.00
N ALA A 236 5.94 -19.23 20.59
CA ALA A 236 7.05 -19.29 19.61
C ALA A 236 7.63 -20.72 19.49
N ALA A 237 6.77 -21.75 19.41
CA ALA A 237 7.24 -23.13 19.25
C ALA A 237 6.49 -23.84 18.12
N ALA A 238 6.81 -23.47 16.88
CA ALA A 238 6.50 -24.26 15.70
C ALA A 238 7.58 -24.05 14.62
N ILE A 239 8.79 -24.56 14.86
CA ILE A 239 9.63 -25.09 13.77
C ILE A 239 10.22 -26.42 14.27
N GLN A 240 9.77 -27.46 13.60
CA GLN A 240 9.93 -28.87 13.90
C GLN A 240 11.17 -29.44 13.20
N GLY A 241 11.83 -30.40 13.86
CA GLY A 241 12.38 -31.60 13.22
C GLY A 241 13.73 -31.47 12.51
N GLY A 242 14.77 -32.01 13.14
CA GLY A 242 16.06 -32.25 12.48
C GLY A 242 17.16 -32.73 13.42
N ILE A 243 16.91 -33.78 14.21
CA ILE A 243 18.00 -34.56 14.81
C ILE A 243 18.62 -35.37 13.67
N ALA A 244 19.84 -35.02 13.25
CA ALA A 244 20.72 -35.92 12.51
C ALA A 244 21.86 -36.30 13.45
N GLU A 245 22.00 -37.60 13.65
CA GLU A 245 23.00 -38.26 14.47
C GLU A 245 24.42 -37.83 14.09
N GLY A 246 25.20 -37.43 15.09
CA GLY A 246 26.63 -37.18 14.97
C GLY A 246 27.23 -37.15 16.36
N THR A 247 27.92 -38.24 16.73
CA THR A 247 28.71 -38.36 17.95
C THR A 247 29.77 -37.25 17.99
N GLY A 248 29.52 -36.22 18.79
CA GLY A 248 30.39 -35.06 18.97
C GLY A 248 30.16 -34.43 20.34
N ASP A 249 31.24 -33.94 20.93
CA ASP A 249 31.43 -33.58 22.32
C ASP A 249 30.29 -32.77 22.96
N ALA A 250 29.85 -33.18 24.15
CA ALA A 250 28.72 -32.57 24.87
C ALA A 250 29.00 -31.13 25.35
N GLY A 251 30.25 -30.64 25.20
CA GLY A 251 30.67 -29.28 25.53
C GLY A 251 30.42 -28.23 24.42
N ASP A 252 30.40 -28.61 23.14
CA ASP A 252 30.24 -27.66 22.03
C ASP A 252 28.76 -27.42 21.66
N ALA A 253 27.88 -28.37 21.95
CA ALA A 253 26.45 -28.27 21.65
C ALA A 253 25.73 -27.23 22.54
N ILE A 254 26.20 -27.04 23.78
CA ILE A 254 25.65 -26.07 24.74
C ILE A 254 26.08 -24.64 24.41
N ASP A 255 27.31 -24.42 23.94
CA ASP A 255 27.78 -23.11 23.49
C ASP A 255 27.12 -22.67 22.17
N GLY A 256 26.88 -23.62 21.26
CA GLY A 256 26.12 -23.37 20.02
C GLY A 256 24.65 -22.99 20.27
N LEU A 257 24.00 -23.64 21.24
CA LEU A 257 22.62 -23.33 21.67
C LEU A 257 22.55 -21.99 22.43
N ALA A 258 23.54 -21.69 23.26
CA ALA A 258 23.64 -20.42 23.98
C ALA A 258 23.87 -19.24 23.01
N ALA A 259 24.70 -19.43 21.97
CA ALA A 259 24.95 -18.45 20.91
C ALA A 259 23.72 -18.22 20.00
N THR A 260 22.97 -19.27 19.67
CA THR A 260 21.72 -19.13 18.89
C THR A 260 20.57 -18.56 19.73
N ALA A 261 20.50 -18.86 21.03
CA ALA A 261 19.56 -18.24 21.96
C ALA A 261 19.87 -16.75 22.20
N THR A 262 21.15 -16.36 22.35
CA THR A 262 21.55 -14.94 22.43
C THR A 262 21.33 -14.20 21.11
N ALA A 263 21.53 -14.85 19.96
CA ALA A 263 21.18 -14.28 18.66
C ALA A 263 19.66 -14.11 18.46
N ALA A 264 18.84 -14.99 19.04
CA ALA A 264 17.39 -14.86 19.06
C ALA A 264 16.92 -13.72 19.99
N VAL A 265 17.61 -13.48 21.11
CA VAL A 265 17.33 -12.39 22.07
C VAL A 265 17.73 -11.01 21.53
N MET A 266 18.65 -10.92 20.57
CA MET A 266 19.02 -9.66 19.91
C MET A 266 18.29 -9.41 18.58
N ARG A 267 17.26 -10.21 18.25
CA ARG A 267 16.46 -9.91 17.06
C ARG A 267 15.66 -8.65 17.31
N ARG A 268 15.90 -7.64 16.48
CA ARG A 268 15.05 -6.44 16.44
C ARG A 268 13.60 -6.85 16.31
N SER A 269 12.75 -6.31 17.17
CA SER A 269 11.31 -6.49 17.08
C SER A 269 10.68 -5.30 16.38
N THR A 270 9.62 -5.53 15.62
CA THR A 270 8.83 -4.45 15.01
C THR A 270 7.75 -4.02 15.99
N ARG A 271 7.73 -2.74 16.37
CA ARG A 271 6.66 -2.15 17.17
C ARG A 271 5.74 -1.32 16.29
N CYS A 272 4.45 -1.48 16.52
CA CYS A 272 3.38 -0.65 15.95
C CYS A 272 3.05 0.46 16.97
N ILE A 273 3.30 1.71 16.60
CA ILE A 273 3.12 2.87 17.48
C ILE A 273 2.06 3.80 16.86
N PRO A 274 0.79 3.71 17.30
CA PRO A 274 -0.23 4.67 16.91
C PRO A 274 0.03 6.02 17.57
N LEU A 275 0.25 7.07 16.77
CA LEU A 275 0.51 8.40 17.32
C LEU A 275 -0.73 8.99 18.04
N SER A 276 -1.90 8.37 17.92
CA SER A 276 -3.09 8.70 18.71
C SER A 276 -2.98 8.33 20.19
N GLN A 277 -2.13 7.36 20.54
CA GLN A 277 -1.97 6.87 21.91
C GLN A 277 -0.83 7.55 22.68
N ILE A 278 -0.07 8.44 22.03
CA ILE A 278 1.00 9.21 22.68
C ILE A 278 0.35 10.25 23.60
N ASP A 279 0.84 10.35 24.83
CA ASP A 279 0.34 11.27 25.85
C ASP A 279 0.73 12.72 25.52
N LEU A 280 -0.13 13.37 24.73
CA LEU A 280 0.00 14.74 24.28
C LEU A 280 -1.28 15.52 24.61
N ASP A 281 -1.12 16.71 25.17
CA ASP A 281 -2.24 17.63 25.33
C ASP A 281 -2.73 18.18 23.96
N ASP A 282 -3.92 18.78 23.92
CA ASP A 282 -4.50 19.32 22.68
C ASP A 282 -3.67 20.44 22.04
N LEU A 283 -2.87 21.17 22.82
CA LEU A 283 -1.99 22.22 22.30
C LEU A 283 -0.77 21.61 21.62
N GLN A 284 -0.12 20.64 22.27
CA GLN A 284 0.99 19.84 21.76
C GLN A 284 0.56 19.10 20.49
N ARG A 285 -0.63 18.50 20.49
CA ARG A 285 -1.19 17.84 19.30
C ARG A 285 -1.32 18.78 18.12
N ARG A 286 -1.94 19.95 18.33
CA ARG A 286 -2.08 20.98 17.28
C ARG A 286 -0.75 21.58 16.84
N LYS A 287 0.28 21.54 17.68
CA LYS A 287 1.65 21.89 17.27
C LYS A 287 2.19 20.81 16.34
N ILE A 288 2.17 19.54 16.75
CA ILE A 288 2.66 18.43 15.91
C ILE A 288 1.93 18.41 14.56
N ASP A 289 0.60 18.45 14.53
CA ASP A 289 -0.17 18.43 13.28
C ASP A 289 0.15 19.61 12.35
N ARG A 290 0.56 20.76 12.91
CA ARG A 290 0.90 21.96 12.13
C ARG A 290 2.34 21.97 11.65
N TYR A 291 3.26 21.41 12.43
CA TYR A 291 4.69 21.52 12.17
C TYR A 291 5.32 20.22 11.66
N LEU A 292 4.59 19.11 11.67
CA LEU A 292 4.96 17.88 10.96
C LEU A 292 4.84 18.08 9.45
N ASP A 293 5.68 18.96 8.91
CA ASP A 293 5.83 19.18 7.47
C ASP A 293 6.63 18.04 6.83
N VAL A 294 6.83 18.10 5.52
CA VAL A 294 7.56 17.08 4.74
C VAL A 294 8.96 16.82 5.30
N THR A 295 9.66 17.87 5.74
CA THR A 295 11.03 17.76 6.25
C THR A 295 11.04 17.13 7.63
N LYS A 296 10.14 17.55 8.52
CA LYS A 296 10.07 17.02 9.88
C LYS A 296 9.47 15.61 9.89
N ALA A 297 8.54 15.28 9.00
CA ALA A 297 7.97 13.94 8.87
C ALA A 297 9.01 12.85 8.55
N ALA A 298 10.20 13.23 8.04
CA ALA A 298 11.32 12.31 7.91
C ALA A 298 11.73 11.63 9.23
N LEU A 299 11.44 12.25 10.40
CA LEU A 299 11.65 11.64 11.73
C LEU A 299 10.94 10.29 11.89
N LEU A 300 9.78 10.13 11.24
CA LEU A 300 8.97 8.91 11.35
C LEU A 300 9.62 7.72 10.66
N PHE A 301 10.49 7.97 9.69
CA PHE A 301 11.16 6.95 8.87
C PHE A 301 12.64 6.77 9.22
N GLY A 302 13.21 7.71 9.98
CA GLY A 302 14.60 7.66 10.41
C GLY A 302 14.86 6.57 11.44
N GLY A 303 15.88 5.74 11.20
CA GLY A 303 16.36 4.79 12.22
C GLY A 303 17.09 5.48 13.38
N ARG A 304 17.57 6.71 13.17
CA ARG A 304 18.14 7.61 14.17
C ARG A 304 17.72 9.02 13.83
N VAL A 305 17.30 9.80 14.81
CA VAL A 305 16.82 11.18 14.61
C VAL A 305 17.63 12.10 15.51
N LEU A 306 18.12 13.20 14.96
CA LEU A 306 18.81 14.25 15.69
C LEU A 306 18.03 15.55 15.51
N LEU A 307 17.39 15.99 16.59
CA LEU A 307 16.65 17.25 16.60
C LEU A 307 17.64 18.40 16.77
N VAL A 308 17.54 19.41 15.90
CA VAL A 308 18.40 20.60 15.94
C VAL A 308 17.56 21.87 15.97
N GLU A 309 18.13 22.96 16.46
CA GLU A 309 17.42 24.23 16.58
C GLU A 309 17.03 24.80 15.20
N GLY A 310 17.95 24.79 14.23
CA GLY A 310 17.69 25.29 12.89
C GLY A 310 18.53 24.65 11.79
N ILE A 311 18.40 25.22 10.58
CA ILE A 311 19.08 24.73 9.38
C ILE A 311 20.61 24.87 9.47
N ALA A 312 21.10 25.86 10.24
CA ALA A 312 22.52 26.09 10.43
C ALA A 312 23.19 24.86 11.07
N GLU A 313 22.62 24.35 12.16
CA GLU A 313 23.13 23.17 12.85
C GLU A 313 22.98 21.92 11.98
N ALA A 314 21.87 21.76 11.27
CA ALA A 314 21.66 20.64 10.35
C ALA A 314 22.76 20.55 9.28
N LEU A 315 23.26 21.69 8.80
CA LEU A 315 24.33 21.76 7.80
C LEU A 315 25.74 21.69 8.43
N LEU A 316 25.95 22.33 9.58
CA LEU A 316 27.28 22.45 10.19
C LEU A 316 27.67 21.20 10.99
N LEU A 317 26.73 20.52 11.66
CA LEU A 317 27.04 19.36 12.50
C LEU A 317 27.72 18.20 11.73
N PRO A 318 27.29 17.81 10.51
CA PRO A 318 28.01 16.84 9.69
C PRO A 318 29.47 17.21 9.41
N VAL A 319 29.72 18.49 9.11
CA VAL A 319 31.05 19.00 8.78
C VAL A 319 31.93 19.04 10.03
N ILE A 320 31.40 19.54 11.15
CA ILE A 320 32.09 19.58 12.44
C ILE A 320 32.41 18.15 12.90
N ALA A 321 31.47 17.22 12.75
CA ALA A 321 31.67 15.84 13.13
C ALA A 321 32.80 15.17 12.34
N GLU A 322 32.84 15.37 11.03
CA GLU A 322 33.88 14.80 10.17
C GLU A 322 35.28 15.34 10.49
N HIS A 323 35.40 16.65 10.76
CA HIS A 323 36.70 17.31 10.87
C HIS A 323 37.25 17.39 12.30
N PHE A 324 36.38 17.38 13.32
CA PHE A 324 36.78 17.61 14.70
C PHE A 324 36.45 16.45 15.63
N THR A 325 35.18 16.04 15.75
CA THR A 325 34.77 15.09 16.81
C THR A 325 34.92 13.62 16.42
N LEU A 326 34.66 13.26 15.16
CA LEU A 326 34.74 11.90 14.62
C LEU A 326 35.88 11.73 13.61
N LYS A 327 36.86 12.65 13.64
CA LYS A 327 38.04 12.58 12.79
C LYS A 327 38.77 11.24 13.00
N GLY A 328 39.01 10.52 11.91
CA GLY A 328 39.67 9.21 11.95
C GLY A 328 38.79 8.06 12.46
N GLN A 329 37.48 8.27 12.67
CA GLN A 329 36.54 7.24 13.11
C GLN A 329 35.47 6.97 12.04
N PRO A 330 35.82 6.30 10.92
CA PRO A 330 34.94 6.17 9.75
C PRO A 330 33.64 5.42 10.04
N GLU A 331 33.66 4.43 10.94
CA GLU A 331 32.45 3.70 11.33
C GLU A 331 31.48 4.57 12.11
N LYS A 332 31.96 5.36 13.08
CA LYS A 332 31.13 6.28 13.85
C LYS A 332 30.60 7.42 12.98
N LEU A 333 31.41 7.91 12.04
CA LEU A 333 30.99 8.92 11.08
C LEU A 333 29.90 8.38 10.15
N ARG A 334 29.99 7.12 9.70
CA ARG A 334 28.94 6.44 8.92
C ARG A 334 27.65 6.31 9.74
N LEU A 335 27.74 5.93 11.01
CA LEU A 335 26.59 5.89 11.90
C LEU A 335 25.96 7.28 12.09
N PHE A 336 26.77 8.30 12.30
CA PHE A 336 26.30 9.69 12.45
C PHE A 336 25.61 10.19 11.17
N ARG A 337 26.18 9.95 9.99
CA ARG A 337 25.59 10.30 8.69
C ARG A 337 24.31 9.53 8.37
N SER A 338 24.05 8.41 9.04
CA SER A 338 22.78 7.68 8.91
C SER A 338 21.63 8.27 9.72
N ALA A 339 21.90 9.27 10.57
CA ALA A 339 20.87 9.97 11.31
C ALA A 339 20.14 10.99 10.44
N VAL A 340 18.83 11.11 10.66
CA VAL A 340 18.00 12.15 10.07
C VAL A 340 18.12 13.40 10.95
N PHE A 341 18.61 14.49 10.37
CA PHE A 341 18.70 15.79 11.03
C PHE A 341 17.39 16.56 10.82
N VAL A 342 16.71 16.88 11.91
CA VAL A 342 15.39 17.51 11.86
C VAL A 342 15.46 18.88 12.53
N PRO A 343 15.48 19.99 11.76
CA PRO A 343 15.42 21.32 12.31
C PRO A 343 14.01 21.59 12.86
N ILE A 344 13.93 21.95 14.13
CA ILE A 344 12.66 22.26 14.83
C ILE A 344 12.26 23.73 14.67
N GLU A 345 13.20 24.58 14.21
CA GLU A 345 13.01 26.03 14.00
C GLU A 345 12.55 26.75 15.27
N GLY A 346 13.18 26.38 16.40
CA GLY A 346 12.91 26.92 17.72
C GLY A 346 13.44 26.04 18.85
N VAL A 347 13.12 26.40 20.09
CA VAL A 347 13.59 25.72 21.32
C VAL A 347 12.59 24.71 21.89
N ASP A 348 11.42 24.55 21.28
CA ASP A 348 10.34 23.68 21.76
C ASP A 348 10.50 22.24 21.24
N PHE A 349 11.55 21.56 21.71
CA PHE A 349 11.88 20.18 21.32
C PHE A 349 10.94 19.14 21.92
N LEU A 350 10.29 19.46 23.05
CA LEU A 350 9.60 18.49 23.90
C LEU A 350 8.47 17.73 23.20
N PRO A 351 7.60 18.35 22.37
CA PRO A 351 6.56 17.62 21.65
C PRO A 351 7.12 16.58 20.66
N TYR A 352 8.20 16.92 19.95
CA TYR A 352 8.86 16.02 18.99
C TYR A 352 9.65 14.93 19.71
N ALA A 353 10.32 15.29 20.81
CA ALA A 353 11.04 14.35 21.64
C ALA A 353 10.10 13.34 22.30
N ARG A 354 8.91 13.74 22.74
CA ARG A 354 7.87 12.81 23.25
C ARG A 354 7.33 11.90 22.16
N ALA A 355 7.07 12.48 20.98
CA ALA A 355 6.65 11.70 19.82
C ALA A 355 7.68 10.63 19.47
N GLU A 356 8.98 10.92 19.56
CA GLU A 356 10.07 9.95 19.34
C GLU A 356 10.34 9.04 20.55
N SER A 357 10.24 9.53 21.79
CA SER A 357 10.60 8.75 22.97
C SER A 357 9.63 7.60 23.20
N ASP A 358 8.34 7.81 22.94
CA ASP A 358 7.34 6.74 23.05
C ASP A 358 7.40 5.78 21.86
N GLN A 359 7.95 6.23 20.72
CA GLN A 359 8.32 5.35 19.62
C GLN A 359 9.54 4.47 19.95
N VAL A 360 10.46 4.96 20.78
CA VAL A 360 11.74 4.30 21.08
C VAL A 360 11.76 3.64 22.47
N ALA A 361 10.77 3.87 23.34
CA ALA A 361 10.79 3.61 24.78
C ALA A 361 11.43 2.26 25.19
N SER A 362 12.76 2.30 25.30
CA SER A 362 13.66 1.60 26.21
C SER A 362 15.10 2.10 25.98
N TYR A 363 15.35 3.41 25.96
CA TYR A 363 16.70 3.94 26.26
C TYR A 363 16.55 5.27 27.02
N PRO A 364 17.24 5.44 28.17
CA PRO A 364 17.23 6.70 28.89
C PRO A 364 17.88 7.77 28.01
N ALA A 365 17.21 8.91 27.90
CA ALA A 365 17.72 10.10 27.25
C ALA A 365 19.11 10.45 27.80
N ALA A 366 20.15 10.14 27.04
CA ALA A 366 21.49 10.66 27.26
C ALA A 366 21.58 12.02 26.55
N LEU A 367 20.99 13.04 27.17
CA LEU A 367 21.25 14.44 26.90
C LEU A 367 21.57 15.12 28.23
N LYS A 368 22.87 15.14 28.55
CA LYS A 368 23.51 16.14 29.40
C LYS A 368 24.79 16.58 28.71
#